data_AF-Q53WE8-F1
#
_entry.id   AF-Q53WE8-F1
#
_cell.length_a   1.000
_cell.length_b   1.000
_cell.length_c   1.000
_cell.angle_alpha   90.00
_cell.angle_beta   90.00
_cell.angle_gamma   90.00
#
_symmetry.space_group_name_H-M   'P 1'
#
loop_
_entity.id
_entity.type
_entity.pdbx_description
1 polymer ?
#
loop_
_entity_poly.entity_id
_entity_poly.type
_entity_poly.pdbx_seq_one_letter_code
_entity_poly.pdbx_strand_id
1 'polypeptide(L)'
;MRKKRKVQSLEEIPKFRSEEEEARFWAEHELDEPLLEAMAPPPEGLLPPSRPRTRAISLRLDEDLLRRLKAVARRKGKGYQTLLKEFVLERLYEEEKREGVI
;
A
#
# COMPACT_ATOMS: atom_id res chain seq x y z
N MET A 1 13.04 28.81 4.23
CA MET A 1 12.01 28.08 3.46
C MET A 1 10.99 29.09 2.96
N ARG A 2 10.76 29.21 1.65
CA ARG A 2 9.72 30.10 1.11
C ARG A 2 8.36 29.51 1.47
N LYS A 3 7.46 30.31 2.06
CA LYS A 3 6.07 29.91 2.29
C LYS A 3 5.38 29.82 0.92
N LYS A 4 4.70 28.71 0.66
CA LYS A 4 3.86 28.55 -0.54
C LYS A 4 2.60 29.42 -0.39
N ARG A 5 2.05 29.87 -1.51
CA ARG A 5 0.78 30.61 -1.57
C ARG A 5 -0.38 29.63 -1.42
N LYS A 6 -1.38 29.97 -0.61
CA LYS A 6 -2.53 29.10 -0.37
C LYS A 6 -3.63 29.35 -1.39
N VAL A 7 -4.13 28.29 -2.00
CA VAL A 7 -5.30 28.25 -2.89
C VAL A 7 -6.51 27.94 -2.02
N GLN A 8 -7.49 28.83 -1.96
CA GLN A 8 -8.68 28.71 -1.12
C GLN A 8 -9.92 28.27 -1.91
N SER A 9 -9.89 28.43 -3.25
CA SER A 9 -10.97 28.05 -4.16
C SER A 9 -10.43 27.32 -5.41
N LEU A 10 -11.20 26.37 -5.95
CA LEU A 10 -10.81 25.64 -7.18
C LEU A 10 -10.74 26.55 -8.40
N GLU A 11 -11.47 27.67 -8.38
CA GLU A 11 -11.49 28.71 -9.42
C GLU A 11 -10.17 29.48 -9.52
N GLU A 12 -9.33 29.45 -8.47
CA GLU A 12 -7.99 30.05 -8.48
C GLU A 12 -6.97 29.17 -9.25
N ILE A 13 -7.32 27.91 -9.53
CA ILE A 13 -6.47 27.01 -10.31
C ILE A 13 -6.68 27.31 -11.80
N PRO A 14 -5.69 27.87 -12.51
CA PRO A 14 -5.85 28.22 -13.92
C PRO A 14 -5.91 26.96 -14.79
N LYS A 15 -6.46 27.10 -16.00
CA LYS A 15 -6.31 26.06 -17.03
C LYS A 15 -4.89 26.09 -17.58
N PHE A 16 -4.09 25.11 -17.17
CA PHE A 16 -2.71 24.97 -17.65
C PHE A 16 -2.65 24.58 -19.12
N ARG A 17 -1.69 25.13 -19.86
CA ARG A 17 -1.43 24.80 -21.27
C ARG A 17 -0.41 23.67 -21.42
N SER A 18 0.33 23.36 -20.35
CA SER A 18 1.36 22.32 -20.32
C SER A 18 1.61 21.81 -18.89
N GLU A 19 2.15 20.61 -18.77
CA GLU A 19 2.56 20.03 -17.47
C GLU A 19 3.66 20.86 -16.78
N GLU A 20 4.55 21.50 -17.56
CA GLU A 20 5.60 22.37 -17.01
C GLU A 20 5.03 23.61 -16.30
N GLU A 21 3.96 24.19 -16.84
CA GLU A 21 3.26 25.33 -16.25
C GLU A 21 2.58 24.93 -14.94
N GLU A 22 1.93 23.77 -14.93
CA GLU A 22 1.30 23.18 -13.75
C GLU A 22 2.33 22.90 -12.65
N ALA A 23 3.48 22.28 -13.00
CA ALA A 23 4.54 21.99 -12.05
C ALA A 23 5.10 23.27 -11.41
N ARG A 24 5.28 24.34 -12.18
CA ARG A 24 5.72 25.66 -11.67
C ARG A 24 4.68 26.28 -10.74
N PHE A 25 3.40 26.18 -11.08
CA PHE A 25 2.32 26.64 -10.22
C PHE A 25 2.34 25.93 -8.87
N TRP A 26 2.38 24.59 -8.84
CA TRP A 26 2.41 23.80 -7.59
C TRP A 26 3.73 23.86 -6.81
N ALA A 27 4.82 24.28 -7.45
CA ALA A 27 6.06 24.60 -6.75
C ALA A 27 5.87 25.81 -5.81
N GLU A 28 5.03 26.76 -6.20
CA GLU A 28 4.79 28.01 -5.48
C GLU A 28 3.45 28.08 -4.73
N HIS A 29 2.51 27.18 -5.04
CA HIS A 29 1.17 27.13 -4.45
C HIS A 29 0.92 25.82 -3.69
N GLU A 30 0.08 25.88 -2.68
CA GLU A 30 -0.45 24.75 -1.91
C GLU A 30 -1.96 24.94 -1.71
N LEU A 31 -2.71 23.85 -1.57
CA LEU A 31 -4.13 23.93 -1.24
C LEU A 31 -4.30 24.31 0.24
N ASP A 32 -5.26 25.18 0.54
CA ASP A 32 -5.61 25.48 1.92
C ASP A 32 -6.33 24.29 2.58
N GLU A 33 -6.16 24.17 3.89
CA GLU A 33 -6.69 23.05 4.69
C GLU A 33 -8.22 22.92 4.60
N PRO A 34 -9.02 24.01 4.67
CA PRO A 34 -10.47 23.93 4.50
C PRO A 34 -10.90 23.47 3.10
N LEU A 35 -10.14 23.86 2.07
CA LEU A 35 -10.41 23.45 0.70
C LEU A 35 -10.17 21.95 0.53
N LEU A 36 -9.08 21.42 1.11
CA LEU A 36 -8.77 19.98 1.11
C LEU A 36 -9.85 19.16 1.84
N GLU A 37 -10.32 19.62 3.00
CA GLU A 37 -11.38 18.95 3.77
C GLU A 37 -12.73 18.94 3.05
N ALA A 38 -13.01 19.97 2.24
CA ALA A 38 -14.23 20.06 1.44
C ALA A 38 -14.23 19.15 0.19
N MET A 39 -13.07 18.58 -0.20
CA MET A 39 -13.00 17.70 -1.37
C MET A 39 -13.67 16.35 -1.10
N ALA A 40 -14.47 15.88 -2.06
CA ALA A 40 -15.08 14.57 -1.98
C ALA A 40 -14.02 13.45 -2.04
N PRO A 41 -14.21 12.34 -1.30
CA PRO A 41 -13.35 11.18 -1.44
C PRO A 41 -13.41 10.66 -2.88
N PRO A 42 -12.31 10.06 -3.38
CA PRO A 42 -12.31 9.47 -4.71
C PRO A 42 -13.40 8.39 -4.82
N PRO A 43 -14.04 8.24 -5.98
CA PRO A 43 -15.07 7.24 -6.19
C PRO A 43 -14.55 5.84 -5.88
N GLU A 44 -15.44 4.99 -5.35
CA GLU A 44 -15.12 3.61 -5.00
C GLU A 44 -14.59 2.86 -6.24
N GLY A 45 -13.43 2.20 -6.10
CA GLY A 45 -12.75 1.51 -7.19
C GLY A 45 -11.75 2.34 -8.02
N LEU A 46 -11.66 3.67 -7.82
CA LEU A 46 -10.60 4.48 -8.42
C LEU A 46 -9.22 4.17 -7.81
N LEU A 47 -9.21 3.89 -6.50
CA LEU A 47 -8.02 3.51 -5.75
C LEU A 47 -7.86 1.97 -5.73
N PRO A 48 -6.62 1.45 -5.74
CA PRO A 48 -6.40 0.03 -5.51
C PRO A 48 -6.96 -0.39 -4.13
N PRO A 49 -7.39 -1.66 -3.97
CA PRO A 49 -7.90 -2.13 -2.69
C PRO A 49 -6.88 -1.89 -1.59
N SER A 50 -7.36 -1.50 -0.41
CA SER A 50 -6.50 -1.28 0.74
C SER A 50 -5.70 -2.55 1.04
N ARG A 51 -4.38 -2.42 1.20
CA ARG A 51 -3.55 -3.58 1.53
C ARG A 51 -4.02 -4.13 2.88
N PRO A 52 -4.25 -5.46 2.99
CA PRO A 52 -4.61 -6.06 4.25
C PRO A 52 -3.54 -5.75 5.30
N ARG A 53 -3.97 -5.39 6.51
CA ARG A 53 -3.07 -5.06 7.61
C ARG A 53 -2.30 -6.31 8.03
N THR A 54 -0.98 -6.27 7.98
CA THR A 54 -0.11 -7.35 8.47
C THR A 54 0.49 -6.97 9.83
N ARG A 55 0.46 -7.90 10.79
CA ARG A 55 1.14 -7.73 12.08
C ARG A 55 2.47 -8.46 12.07
N ALA A 56 3.55 -7.77 12.45
CA ALA A 56 4.85 -8.41 12.64
C ALA A 56 4.81 -9.29 13.90
N ILE A 57 5.29 -10.52 13.78
CA ILE A 57 5.43 -11.46 14.90
C ILE A 57 6.87 -11.97 14.95
N SER A 58 7.35 -12.27 16.15
CA SER A 58 8.63 -12.97 16.35
C SER A 58 8.38 -14.47 16.38
N LEU A 59 8.95 -15.21 15.43
CA LEU A 59 8.85 -16.67 15.34
C LEU A 59 10.27 -17.26 15.35
N ARG A 60 10.48 -18.31 16.17
CA ARG A 60 11.73 -19.08 16.17
C ARG A 60 11.57 -20.27 15.23
N LEU A 61 12.57 -20.47 14.36
CA LEU A 61 12.65 -21.59 13.43
C LEU A 61 14.05 -22.18 13.54
N ASP A 62 14.15 -23.51 13.46
CA ASP A 62 15.45 -24.18 13.36
C ASP A 62 16.20 -23.73 12.10
N GLU A 63 17.53 -23.64 12.21
CA GLU A 63 18.37 -23.17 11.10
C GLU A 63 18.25 -24.05 9.85
N ASP A 64 18.15 -25.37 10.04
CA ASP A 64 17.98 -26.31 8.94
C ASP A 64 16.66 -26.09 8.19
N LEU A 65 15.56 -25.88 8.94
CA LEU A 65 14.26 -25.59 8.36
C LEU A 65 14.30 -24.30 7.54
N LEU A 66 14.89 -23.23 8.08
CA LEU A 66 15.02 -21.96 7.37
C LEU A 66 15.87 -22.11 6.09
N ARG A 67 16.95 -22.89 6.15
CA ARG A 67 17.82 -23.19 5.00
C ARG A 67 17.05 -23.92 3.90
N ARG A 68 16.31 -24.97 4.26
CA ARG A 68 15.49 -25.76 3.33
C ARG A 68 14.39 -24.91 2.71
N LEU A 69 13.70 -24.08 3.52
CA LEU A 69 12.66 -23.18 3.03
C LEU A 69 13.20 -22.18 1.99
N LYS A 70 14.36 -21.57 2.26
CA LYS A 70 15.03 -20.67 1.30
C LYS A 70 15.39 -21.39 0.01
N ALA A 71 15.87 -22.63 0.08
CA ALA A 71 16.20 -23.43 -1.10
C ALA A 71 14.97 -23.73 -1.96
N VAL A 72 13.84 -24.12 -1.34
CA VAL A 72 12.57 -24.36 -2.07
C VAL A 72 12.01 -23.07 -2.65
N ALA A 73 12.04 -21.97 -1.90
CA ALA A 73 11.57 -20.67 -2.35
C ALA A 73 12.33 -20.19 -3.59
N ARG A 74 13.66 -20.33 -3.59
CA ARG A 74 14.50 -20.01 -4.75
C ARG A 74 14.13 -20.84 -5.97
N ARG A 75 13.92 -22.15 -5.82
CA ARG A 75 13.48 -23.03 -6.92
C ARG A 75 12.12 -22.64 -7.48
N LYS A 76 11.22 -22.13 -6.64
CA LYS A 76 9.90 -21.63 -7.03
C LYS A 76 9.91 -20.18 -7.54
N GLY A 77 11.06 -19.50 -7.55
CA GLY A 77 11.15 -18.09 -7.93
C GLY A 77 10.45 -17.13 -6.98
N LYS A 78 10.29 -17.51 -5.71
CA LYS A 78 9.59 -16.72 -4.68
C LYS A 78 10.52 -16.34 -3.53
N GLY A 79 10.17 -15.27 -2.81
CA GLY A 79 10.81 -14.95 -1.52
C GLY A 79 10.45 -15.99 -0.46
N TYR A 80 11.39 -16.32 0.43
CA TYR A 80 11.14 -17.34 1.46
C TYR A 80 10.02 -16.96 2.43
N GLN A 81 9.86 -15.66 2.73
CA GLN A 81 8.76 -15.16 3.55
C GLN A 81 7.41 -15.30 2.85
N THR A 82 7.36 -15.12 1.53
CA THR A 82 6.15 -15.34 0.73
C THR A 82 5.77 -16.81 0.76
N LEU A 83 6.73 -17.70 0.49
CA LEU A 83 6.49 -19.14 0.55
C LEU A 83 6.05 -19.61 1.94
N LEU A 84 6.65 -19.05 3.00
CA LEU A 84 6.26 -19.36 4.37
C LEU A 84 4.79 -19.02 4.63
N LYS A 85 4.34 -17.84 4.18
CA LYS A 85 2.95 -17.41 4.34
C LYS A 85 1.98 -18.30 3.57
N GLU A 86 2.34 -18.70 2.35
CA GLU A 86 1.54 -19.63 1.55
C GLU A 86 1.37 -20.98 2.28
N PHE A 87 2.47 -21.57 2.77
CA PHE A 87 2.39 -22.83 3.53
C PHE A 87 1.56 -22.73 4.80
N VAL A 88 1.70 -21.64 5.56
CA VAL A 88 0.90 -21.43 6.77
C VAL A 88 -0.58 -21.29 6.43
N LEU A 89 -0.91 -20.56 5.35
CA LEU A 89 -2.29 -20.36 4.91
C LEU A 89 -2.92 -21.67 4.42
N GLU A 90 -2.21 -22.43 3.58
CA GLU A 90 -2.65 -23.74 3.09
C GLU A 90 -2.95 -24.68 4.26
N ARG A 91 -2.01 -24.77 5.22
CA ARG A 91 -2.18 -25.65 6.37
C ARG A 91 -3.30 -25.19 7.30
N LEU A 92 -3.43 -23.88 7.54
CA LEU A 92 -4.51 -23.34 8.36
C LEU A 92 -5.87 -23.65 7.75
N TYR A 93 -6.04 -23.42 6.45
CA TYR A 93 -7.29 -23.69 5.74
C TYR A 93 -7.70 -25.17 5.83
N GLU A 94 -6.74 -26.09 5.70
CA GLU A 94 -6.99 -27.52 5.88
C GLU A 94 -7.49 -27.85 7.30
N GLU A 95 -6.91 -27.24 8.32
CA GLU A 95 -7.31 -27.48 9.72
C GLU A 95 -8.65 -26.81 10.05
N GLU A 96 -8.91 -25.60 9.56
CA GLU A 96 -10.22 -24.93 9.73
C GLU A 96 -11.35 -25.78 9.15
N LYS A 97 -11.12 -26.41 7.99
CA LYS A 97 -12.09 -27.33 7.37
C LYS A 97 -12.28 -28.61 8.17
N ARG A 98 -11.23 -29.13 8.81
CA ARG A 98 -11.30 -30.35 9.65
C ARG A 98 -12.07 -30.10 10.94
N GLU A 99 -11.87 -28.93 11.54
CA GLU A 99 -12.52 -28.50 12.78
C GLU A 99 -13.93 -27.92 12.53
N GLY A 100 -14.36 -27.79 11.26
CA GLY A 100 -15.68 -27.26 10.89
C GLY A 100 -15.86 -25.78 11.17
N VAL A 101 -14.76 -25.02 11.26
CA VAL A 101 -14.78 -23.56 11.40
C VAL A 101 -15.21 -22.89 10.10
N ILE A 102 -14.91 -23.53 8.97
CA ILE A 102 -15.31 -23.15 7.61
C ILE A 102 -15.83 -24.35 6.81
#